data_AF-A0A8T5YGH7-F1
#
_entry.id   AF-A0A8T5YGH7-F1
#
_cell.length_a   1.000
_cell.length_b   1.000
_cell.length_c   1.000
_cell.angle_alpha   90.00
_cell.angle_beta   90.00
_cell.angle_gamma   90.00
#
_symmetry.space_group_name_H-M   'P 1'
#
loop_
_entity.id
_entity.type
_entity.pdbx_description
1 polymer ?
#
loop_
_entity_poly.entity_id
_entity_poly.type
_entity_poly.pdbx_seq_one_letter_code
_entity_poly.pdbx_strand_id
1 'polypeptide(L)'
;VRLQLARNENHAARHGVDKLLEVTPRHPEVLRLAEQAYIRTGAWSSLLDIIPSMAKAHVGDEEHRAMLEQQAWIGLMDQARANNGSEGLRNWWKNQSRKTRHQVALQVAMAEHLIECDDHDTAQQIIIDGLKRQYDDRLLLPIPRLKTNNPEQLEKVLRQQIKNVGDRPLLWSTLGQSLMKHGEWQEASLAFRAALKQRPDAYDYAWLADALDRLHKPEEAAAMRRDGLMLTLQNNPSQ
;
A
#
# COMPACT_ATOMS: atom_id res chain seq x y z
N VAL A 1 -25.98 2.15 -25.81
CA VAL A 1 -24.75 1.94 -25.02
C VAL A 1 -23.54 1.57 -25.85
N ARG A 2 -23.45 0.38 -26.47
CA ARG A 2 -22.25 -0.02 -27.26
C ARG A 2 -21.82 1.03 -28.31
N LEU A 3 -22.76 1.52 -29.10
CA LEU A 3 -22.51 2.58 -30.09
C LEU A 3 -22.06 3.91 -29.44
N GLN A 4 -22.59 4.24 -28.25
CA GLN A 4 -22.22 5.45 -27.52
C GLN A 4 -20.78 5.34 -26.99
N LEU A 5 -20.39 4.18 -26.46
CA LEU A 5 -19.00 3.91 -26.05
C LEU A 5 -18.04 3.95 -27.25
N ALA A 6 -18.44 3.41 -28.41
CA ALA A 6 -17.64 3.48 -29.63
C ALA A 6 -17.44 4.92 -30.14
N ARG A 7 -18.39 5.81 -29.85
CA ARG A 7 -18.35 7.24 -30.21
C ARG A 7 -17.76 8.14 -29.12
N ASN A 8 -17.23 7.57 -28.03
CA ASN A 8 -16.75 8.30 -26.85
C ASN A 8 -17.82 9.18 -26.17
N GLU A 9 -19.10 8.88 -26.36
CA GLU A 9 -20.23 9.52 -25.69
C GLU A 9 -20.38 8.93 -24.27
N ASN A 10 -19.34 9.06 -23.44
CA ASN A 10 -19.18 8.29 -22.20
C ASN A 10 -20.29 8.56 -21.16
N HIS A 11 -20.75 9.81 -21.02
CA HIS A 11 -21.86 10.14 -20.10
C HIS A 11 -23.21 9.58 -20.58
N ALA A 12 -23.47 9.62 -21.89
CA ALA A 12 -24.67 9.03 -22.46
C ALA A 12 -24.65 7.50 -22.37
N ALA A 13 -23.47 6.89 -22.56
CA ALA A 13 -23.25 5.48 -22.34
C ALA A 13 -23.52 5.09 -20.88
N ARG A 14 -22.98 5.85 -19.90
CA ARG A 14 -23.22 5.64 -18.47
C ARG A 14 -24.72 5.66 -18.14
N HIS A 15 -25.43 6.72 -18.53
CA HIS A 15 -26.88 6.81 -18.31
C HIS A 15 -27.64 5.64 -18.95
N GLY A 16 -27.22 5.21 -20.14
CA GLY A 16 -27.82 4.05 -20.79
C GLY A 16 -27.58 2.75 -20.04
N VAL A 17 -26.38 2.55 -19.48
CA VAL A 17 -26.06 1.38 -18.64
C VAL A 17 -26.86 1.41 -17.35
N ASP A 18 -26.94 2.55 -16.65
CA ASP A 18 -27.65 2.65 -15.37
C ASP A 18 -29.10 2.15 -15.52
N LYS A 19 -29.80 2.56 -16.59
CA LYS A 19 -31.13 2.06 -16.94
C LYS A 19 -31.16 0.55 -17.26
N LEU A 20 -30.14 0.03 -17.94
CA LEU A 20 -30.07 -1.41 -18.24
C LEU A 20 -29.83 -2.25 -16.96
N LEU A 21 -29.09 -1.71 -15.98
CA LEU A 21 -28.84 -2.38 -14.71
C LEU A 21 -30.09 -2.41 -13.82
N GLU A 22 -30.98 -1.41 -13.91
CA GLU A 22 -32.28 -1.44 -13.22
C GLU A 22 -33.15 -2.62 -13.68
N VAL A 23 -33.14 -2.91 -14.98
CA VAL A 23 -33.96 -3.98 -15.58
C VAL A 23 -33.26 -5.35 -15.52
N THR A 24 -31.96 -5.38 -15.76
CA THR A 24 -31.16 -6.61 -15.93
C THR A 24 -29.83 -6.55 -15.17
N PRO A 25 -29.85 -6.49 -13.83
CA PRO A 25 -28.67 -6.17 -13.00
C PRO A 25 -27.55 -7.22 -13.04
N ARG A 26 -27.81 -8.42 -13.57
CA ARG A 26 -26.84 -9.52 -13.65
C ARG A 26 -26.56 -10.00 -15.07
N HIS A 27 -27.02 -9.27 -16.09
CA HIS A 27 -26.76 -9.67 -17.46
C HIS A 27 -25.27 -9.45 -17.80
N PRO A 28 -24.51 -10.48 -18.22
CA PRO A 28 -23.05 -10.39 -18.39
C PRO A 28 -22.59 -9.24 -19.27
N GLU A 29 -23.29 -9.02 -20.38
CA GLU A 29 -22.93 -7.94 -21.30
C GLU A 29 -23.25 -6.55 -20.75
N VAL A 30 -24.33 -6.41 -19.96
CA VAL A 30 -24.67 -5.12 -19.35
C VAL A 30 -23.59 -4.75 -18.34
N LEU A 31 -23.12 -5.73 -17.57
CA LEU A 31 -22.01 -5.55 -16.62
C LEU A 31 -20.69 -5.18 -17.32
N ARG A 32 -20.33 -5.79 -18.45
CA ARG A 32 -19.14 -5.39 -19.24
C ARG A 32 -19.24 -3.96 -19.78
N LEU A 33 -20.43 -3.56 -20.23
CA LEU A 33 -20.66 -2.19 -20.69
C LEU A 33 -20.65 -1.20 -19.53
N ALA A 34 -21.15 -1.61 -18.36
CA ALA A 34 -21.11 -0.83 -17.13
C ALA A 34 -19.68 -0.55 -16.68
N GLU A 35 -18.86 -1.60 -16.60
CA GLU A 35 -17.44 -1.52 -16.32
C GLU A 35 -16.76 -0.46 -17.20
N GLN A 36 -16.90 -0.58 -18.53
CA GLN A 36 -16.31 0.38 -19.47
C GLN A 36 -16.83 1.81 -19.27
N ALA A 37 -18.14 1.97 -19.12
CA ALA A 37 -18.75 3.29 -18.95
C ALA A 37 -18.31 3.95 -17.63
N TYR A 38 -18.22 3.19 -16.54
CA TYR A 38 -17.83 3.69 -15.23
C TYR A 38 -16.35 4.05 -15.16
N ILE A 39 -15.46 3.22 -15.73
CA ILE A 39 -14.03 3.53 -15.81
C ILE A 39 -13.81 4.83 -16.61
N ARG A 40 -14.45 4.96 -17.79
CA ARG A 40 -14.28 6.15 -18.65
C ARG A 40 -14.88 7.44 -18.09
N THR A 41 -15.81 7.35 -17.16
CA THR A 41 -16.46 8.52 -16.55
C THR A 41 -16.00 8.80 -15.12
N GLY A 42 -15.06 7.99 -14.60
CA GLY A 42 -14.65 8.07 -13.20
C GLY A 42 -15.78 7.80 -12.21
N ALA A 43 -16.78 7.00 -12.59
CA ALA A 43 -17.92 6.63 -11.75
C ALA A 43 -17.54 5.49 -10.78
N TRP A 44 -16.51 5.71 -9.96
CA TRP A 44 -15.86 4.66 -9.19
C TRP A 44 -16.77 4.00 -8.16
N SER A 45 -17.65 4.75 -7.49
CA SER A 45 -18.64 4.15 -6.57
C SER A 45 -19.55 3.16 -7.30
N SER A 46 -20.04 3.53 -8.48
CA SER A 46 -20.88 2.65 -9.30
C SER A 46 -20.12 1.43 -9.82
N LEU A 47 -18.81 1.57 -10.07
CA LEU A 47 -17.95 0.44 -10.40
C LEU A 47 -17.85 -0.56 -9.24
N LEU A 48 -17.67 -0.09 -8.00
CA LEU A 48 -17.65 -0.96 -6.82
C LEU A 48 -18.99 -1.69 -6.62
N ASP A 49 -20.11 -0.99 -6.83
CA ASP A 49 -21.45 -1.53 -6.62
C ASP A 49 -21.77 -2.71 -7.56
N ILE A 50 -21.20 -2.73 -8.77
CA ILE A 50 -21.45 -3.80 -9.75
C ILE A 50 -20.56 -5.04 -9.58
N ILE A 51 -19.40 -4.95 -8.90
CA ILE A 51 -18.45 -6.06 -8.76
C ILE A 51 -19.08 -7.32 -8.13
N PRO A 52 -19.91 -7.24 -7.06
CA PRO A 52 -20.60 -8.41 -6.53
C PRO A 52 -21.56 -9.07 -7.54
N SER A 53 -22.18 -8.27 -8.41
CA SER A 53 -23.03 -8.78 -9.50
C SER A 53 -22.21 -9.41 -10.61
N MET A 54 -21.03 -8.86 -10.93
CA MET A 54 -20.05 -9.47 -11.85
C MET A 54 -19.60 -10.83 -11.36
N ALA A 55 -19.29 -10.98 -10.07
CA ALA A 55 -18.91 -12.27 -9.49
C ALA A 55 -20.02 -13.31 -9.63
N LYS A 56 -21.27 -12.95 -9.33
CA LYS A 56 -22.45 -13.85 -9.45
C LYS A 56 -22.78 -14.22 -10.88
N ALA A 57 -22.48 -13.34 -11.84
CA ALA A 57 -22.71 -13.55 -13.26
C ALA A 57 -21.49 -14.13 -13.99
N HIS A 58 -20.41 -14.47 -13.26
CA HIS A 58 -19.13 -14.95 -13.80
C HIS A 58 -18.55 -14.04 -14.89
N VAL A 59 -18.66 -12.72 -14.69
CA VAL A 59 -18.03 -11.71 -15.54
C VAL A 59 -16.63 -11.41 -15.00
N GLY A 60 -15.63 -11.68 -15.84
CA GLY A 60 -14.22 -11.66 -15.45
C GLY A 60 -13.86 -12.81 -14.52
N ASP A 61 -12.57 -13.04 -14.31
CA ASP A 61 -12.08 -13.90 -13.24
C ASP A 61 -11.98 -13.11 -11.92
N GLU A 62 -11.50 -13.77 -10.87
CA GLU A 62 -11.34 -13.15 -9.55
C GLU A 62 -10.27 -12.06 -9.55
N GLU A 63 -9.17 -12.27 -10.28
CA GLU A 63 -8.07 -11.32 -10.40
C GLU A 63 -8.52 -10.02 -11.07
N HIS A 64 -9.24 -10.11 -12.19
CA HIS A 64 -9.80 -8.94 -12.88
C HIS A 64 -10.72 -8.14 -11.97
N ARG A 65 -11.60 -8.80 -11.21
CA ARG A 65 -12.50 -8.10 -10.27
C ARG A 65 -11.74 -7.46 -9.12
N ALA A 66 -10.69 -8.09 -8.62
CA ALA A 66 -9.83 -7.50 -7.59
C ALA A 66 -9.08 -6.26 -8.12
N MET A 67 -8.61 -6.30 -9.37
CA MET A 67 -8.00 -5.14 -10.04
C MET A 67 -9.00 -4.00 -10.21
N LEU A 68 -10.24 -4.28 -10.64
CA LEU A 68 -11.30 -3.27 -10.75
C LEU A 68 -11.64 -2.66 -9.39
N GLU A 69 -11.72 -3.47 -8.34
CA GLU A 69 -11.97 -3.00 -6.98
C GLU A 69 -10.84 -2.05 -6.54
N GLN A 70 -9.58 -2.45 -6.71
CA GLN A 70 -8.42 -1.61 -6.39
C GLN A 70 -8.44 -0.30 -7.19
N GLN A 71 -8.69 -0.36 -8.50
CA GLN A 71 -8.76 0.81 -9.37
C GLN A 71 -9.85 1.78 -8.92
N ALA A 72 -11.04 1.26 -8.58
CA ALA A 72 -12.15 2.09 -8.12
C ALA A 72 -11.83 2.78 -6.78
N TRP A 73 -11.20 2.06 -5.84
CA TRP A 73 -10.81 2.65 -4.57
C TRP A 73 -9.75 3.75 -4.72
N ILE A 74 -8.71 3.53 -5.54
CA ILE A 74 -7.72 4.56 -5.87
C ILE A 74 -8.41 5.76 -6.52
N GLY A 75 -9.30 5.52 -7.48
CA GLY A 75 -10.05 6.59 -8.14
C GLY A 75 -10.90 7.43 -7.18
N LEU A 76 -11.52 6.80 -6.17
CA LEU A 76 -12.25 7.52 -5.12
C LEU A 76 -11.33 8.35 -4.22
N MET A 77 -10.15 7.81 -3.87
CA MET A 77 -9.14 8.53 -3.10
C MET A 77 -8.61 9.74 -3.88
N ASP A 78 -8.33 9.58 -5.18
CA ASP A 78 -7.91 10.66 -6.07
C ASP A 78 -8.97 11.75 -6.19
N GLN A 79 -10.25 11.39 -6.32
CA GLN A 79 -11.35 12.35 -6.32
C GLN A 79 -11.45 13.11 -4.98
N ALA A 80 -11.34 12.40 -3.86
CA ALA A 80 -11.35 13.02 -2.54
C ALA A 80 -10.17 13.99 -2.34
N ARG A 81 -8.99 13.59 -2.82
CA ARG A 81 -7.77 14.39 -2.81
C ARG A 81 -7.89 15.62 -3.72
N ALA A 82 -8.44 15.48 -4.91
CA ALA A 82 -8.60 16.59 -5.85
C ALA A 82 -9.53 17.69 -5.31
N ASN A 83 -10.52 17.33 -4.48
CA ASN A 83 -11.44 18.30 -3.90
C ASN A 83 -10.76 19.18 -2.83
N ASN A 84 -10.13 18.59 -1.81
CA ASN A 84 -9.61 19.30 -0.63
C ASN A 84 -8.26 18.75 -0.12
N GLY A 85 -7.42 18.18 -0.97
CA GLY A 85 -6.12 17.62 -0.59
C GLY A 85 -6.21 16.54 0.49
N SER A 86 -5.30 16.57 1.47
CA SER A 86 -5.29 15.64 2.60
C SER A 86 -6.55 15.72 3.45
N GLU A 87 -7.15 16.90 3.62
CA GLU A 87 -8.39 17.05 4.39
C GLU A 87 -9.58 16.36 3.71
N GLY A 88 -9.70 16.52 2.39
CA GLY A 88 -10.70 15.81 1.59
C GLY A 88 -10.57 14.30 1.72
N LEU A 89 -9.34 13.80 1.63
CA LEU A 89 -9.03 12.38 1.78
C LEU A 89 -9.36 11.86 3.19
N ARG A 90 -9.00 12.60 4.25
CA ARG A 90 -9.34 12.24 5.64
C ARG A 90 -10.84 12.21 5.88
N ASN A 91 -11.58 13.20 5.37
CA ASN A 91 -13.03 13.24 5.51
C ASN A 91 -13.71 12.09 4.76
N TRP A 92 -13.24 11.80 3.55
CA TRP A 92 -13.69 10.63 2.79
C TRP A 92 -13.43 9.33 3.56
N TRP A 93 -12.22 9.13 4.10
CA TRP A 93 -11.87 7.92 4.86
C TRP A 93 -12.74 7.75 6.10
N LYS A 94 -12.98 8.81 6.88
CA LYS A 94 -13.84 8.78 8.07
C LYS A 94 -15.26 8.33 7.77
N ASN A 95 -15.78 8.70 6.60
CA ASN A 95 -17.12 8.35 6.15
C ASN A 95 -17.22 6.91 5.60
N GLN A 96 -16.10 6.20 5.47
CA GLN A 96 -16.13 4.80 5.04
C GLN A 96 -16.58 3.87 6.16
N SER A 97 -17.26 2.78 5.76
CA SER A 97 -17.69 1.73 6.67
C SER A 97 -16.50 1.16 7.46
N ARG A 98 -16.78 0.66 8.66
CA ARG A 98 -15.76 -0.03 9.47
C ARG A 98 -15.14 -1.21 8.71
N LYS A 99 -15.91 -1.93 7.89
CA LYS A 99 -15.42 -3.04 7.07
C LYS A 99 -14.39 -2.56 6.05
N THR A 100 -14.70 -1.48 5.34
CA THR A 100 -13.83 -0.85 4.34
C THR A 100 -12.53 -0.36 4.97
N ARG A 101 -12.61 0.39 6.09
CA ARG A 101 -11.44 0.94 6.78
C ARG A 101 -10.45 -0.09 7.34
N HIS A 102 -10.87 -1.35 7.47
CA HIS A 102 -10.02 -2.44 7.95
C HIS A 102 -9.43 -3.31 6.85
N GLN A 103 -9.75 -3.04 5.58
CA GLN A 103 -9.10 -3.75 4.50
C GLN A 103 -7.66 -3.25 4.36
N VAL A 104 -6.69 -4.15 4.49
CA VAL A 104 -5.26 -3.78 4.44
C VAL A 104 -4.90 -3.08 3.14
N ALA A 105 -5.37 -3.58 2.00
CA ALA A 105 -5.10 -2.96 0.70
C ALA A 105 -5.51 -1.48 0.68
N LEU A 106 -6.66 -1.14 1.30
CA LEU A 106 -7.13 0.24 1.39
C LEU A 106 -6.37 1.06 2.41
N GLN A 107 -5.97 0.48 3.53
CA GLN A 107 -5.11 1.15 4.51
C GLN A 107 -3.76 1.52 3.90
N VAL A 108 -3.16 0.64 3.09
CA VAL A 108 -1.90 0.89 2.38
C VAL A 108 -2.08 2.01 1.36
N ALA A 109 -3.07 1.91 0.46
CA ALA A 109 -3.34 2.95 -0.54
C ALA A 109 -3.64 4.32 0.11
N MET A 110 -4.41 4.31 1.19
CA MET A 110 -4.71 5.52 1.96
C MET A 110 -3.44 6.14 2.57
N ALA A 111 -2.56 5.33 3.17
CA ALA A 111 -1.31 5.80 3.73
C ALA A 111 -0.38 6.38 2.64
N GLU A 112 -0.29 5.75 1.47
CA GLU A 112 0.50 6.24 0.34
C GLU A 112 0.01 7.60 -0.17
N HIS A 113 -1.30 7.76 -0.37
CA HIS A 113 -1.85 9.05 -0.79
C HIS A 113 -1.71 10.14 0.27
N LEU A 114 -1.80 9.80 1.55
CA LEU A 114 -1.53 10.76 2.63
C LEU A 114 -0.07 11.21 2.65
N ILE A 115 0.88 10.29 2.44
CA ILE A 115 2.31 10.60 2.29
C ILE A 115 2.53 11.53 1.08
N GLU A 116 1.87 11.28 -0.06
CA GLU A 116 1.92 12.17 -1.23
C GLU A 116 1.35 13.56 -0.95
N CYS A 117 0.38 13.68 -0.03
CA CYS A 117 -0.17 14.94 0.44
C CYS A 117 0.59 15.55 1.64
N ASP A 118 1.76 15.03 1.99
CA ASP A 118 2.57 15.45 3.14
C ASP A 118 1.88 15.30 4.52
N ASP A 119 0.81 14.51 4.60
CA ASP A 119 0.07 14.19 5.84
C ASP A 119 0.61 12.89 6.47
N HIS A 120 1.89 12.94 6.88
CA HIS A 120 2.63 11.77 7.40
C HIS A 120 2.07 11.26 8.73
N ASP A 121 1.57 12.15 9.59
CA ASP A 121 1.05 11.76 10.89
C ASP A 121 -0.25 10.96 10.76
N THR A 122 -1.15 11.34 9.84
CA THR A 122 -2.36 10.55 9.59
C THR A 122 -2.02 9.23 8.89
N ALA A 123 -1.06 9.23 7.97
CA ALA A 123 -0.59 8.00 7.32
C ALA A 123 -0.03 7.01 8.34
N GLN A 124 0.81 7.49 9.26
CA GLN A 124 1.35 6.69 10.36
C GLN A 124 0.23 6.10 11.22
N GLN A 125 -0.78 6.90 11.59
CA GLN A 125 -1.87 6.42 12.43
C GLN A 125 -2.66 5.28 11.76
N ILE A 126 -2.92 5.38 10.46
CA ILE A 126 -3.60 4.32 9.70
C ILE A 126 -2.78 3.02 9.69
N ILE A 127 -1.46 3.11 9.48
CA ILE A 127 -0.56 1.96 9.51
C ILE A 127 -0.54 1.33 10.91
N ILE A 128 -0.41 2.14 11.95
CA ILE A 128 -0.44 1.70 13.35
C ILE A 128 -1.74 0.96 13.67
N ASP A 129 -2.89 1.52 13.29
CA ASP A 129 -4.19 0.91 13.55
C ASP A 129 -4.37 -0.41 12.77
N GLY A 130 -3.85 -0.48 11.55
CA GLY A 130 -3.78 -1.71 10.75
C GLY A 130 -2.96 -2.78 11.44
N LEU A 131 -1.70 -2.49 11.77
CA LEU A 131 -0.76 -3.44 12.39
C LEU A 131 -1.26 -3.94 13.75
N LYS A 132 -1.87 -3.07 14.57
CA LYS A 132 -2.47 -3.48 15.85
C LYS A 132 -3.61 -4.48 15.69
N ARG A 133 -4.33 -4.41 14.57
CA ARG A 133 -5.47 -5.29 14.29
C ARG A 133 -5.03 -6.60 13.67
N GLN A 134 -4.15 -6.54 12.68
CA GLN A 134 -3.58 -7.72 12.04
C GLN A 134 -2.20 -7.37 11.46
N TYR A 135 -1.25 -8.29 11.64
CA TYR A 135 0.02 -8.18 10.98
C TYR A 135 -0.15 -8.47 9.49
N ASP A 136 0.37 -7.58 8.65
CA ASP A 136 0.46 -7.76 7.19
C ASP A 136 1.67 -6.99 6.68
N ASP A 137 2.55 -7.67 5.95
CA ASP A 137 3.80 -7.08 5.43
C ASP A 137 3.55 -5.85 4.56
N ARG A 138 2.39 -5.77 3.89
CA ARG A 138 2.05 -4.62 3.03
C ARG A 138 1.92 -3.32 3.82
N LEU A 139 1.56 -3.38 5.11
CA LEU A 139 1.51 -2.20 5.98
C LEU A 139 2.90 -1.67 6.36
N LEU A 140 3.95 -2.49 6.19
CA LEU A 140 5.32 -2.08 6.45
C LEU A 140 5.92 -1.28 5.29
N LEU A 141 5.45 -1.52 4.06
CA LEU A 141 6.01 -0.94 2.84
C LEU A 141 6.00 0.61 2.80
N PRO A 142 4.96 1.30 3.30
CA PRO A 142 4.95 2.77 3.28
C PRO A 142 5.82 3.40 4.38
N ILE A 143 6.18 2.66 5.44
CA ILE A 143 6.86 3.20 6.63
C ILE A 143 8.18 3.93 6.29
N PRO A 144 9.07 3.39 5.43
CA PRO A 144 10.30 4.08 5.04
C PRO A 144 10.10 5.42 4.33
N ARG A 145 8.90 5.76 3.88
CA ARG A 145 8.59 7.06 3.26
C ARG A 145 8.01 8.09 4.23
N LEU A 146 7.59 7.66 5.43
CA LEU A 146 7.04 8.56 6.44
C LEU A 146 8.07 9.58 6.92
N LYS A 147 7.62 10.83 7.09
CA LYS A 147 8.35 11.92 7.76
C LYS A 147 7.50 12.42 8.92
N THR A 148 7.39 11.63 9.97
CA THR A 148 6.60 11.98 11.17
C THR A 148 7.45 12.68 12.22
N ASN A 149 6.80 13.49 13.05
CA ASN A 149 7.41 14.07 14.25
C ASN A 149 7.33 13.14 15.48
N ASN A 150 6.58 12.02 15.40
CA ASN A 150 6.35 11.13 16.54
C ASN A 150 6.62 9.65 16.20
N PRO A 151 7.88 9.30 15.95
CA PRO A 151 8.26 7.96 15.48
C PRO A 151 8.21 6.88 16.56
N GLU A 152 8.36 7.27 17.82
CA GLU A 152 8.39 6.37 18.98
C GLU A 152 7.14 5.47 19.05
N GLN A 153 5.99 6.03 18.65
CA GLN A 153 4.73 5.27 18.59
C GLN A 153 4.80 4.14 17.57
N LEU A 154 5.33 4.40 16.38
CA LEU A 154 5.45 3.40 15.33
C LEU A 154 6.47 2.34 15.73
N GLU A 155 7.62 2.76 16.24
CA GLU A 155 8.68 1.85 16.69
C GLU A 155 8.20 0.93 17.81
N LYS A 156 7.42 1.45 18.76
CA LYS A 156 6.79 0.64 19.80
C LYS A 156 5.85 -0.42 19.22
N VAL A 157 5.06 -0.06 18.19
CA VAL A 157 4.18 -1.01 17.51
C VAL A 157 4.99 -2.06 16.76
N LEU A 158 6.05 -1.68 16.03
CA LEU A 158 6.93 -2.63 15.33
C LEU A 158 7.56 -3.64 16.30
N ARG A 159 8.10 -3.17 17.43
CA ARG A 159 8.63 -4.05 18.49
C ARG A 159 7.58 -4.98 19.07
N GLN A 160 6.35 -4.51 19.23
CA GLN A 160 5.25 -5.37 19.68
C GLN A 160 4.90 -6.42 18.62
N GLN A 161 4.90 -6.07 17.33
CA GLN A 161 4.67 -7.03 16.27
C GLN A 161 5.75 -8.10 16.23
N ILE A 162 7.03 -7.74 16.40
CA ILE A 162 8.14 -8.71 16.48
C ILE A 162 7.89 -9.73 17.58
N LYS A 163 7.43 -9.29 18.76
CA LYS A 163 7.09 -10.19 19.87
C LYS A 163 5.89 -11.09 19.55
N ASN A 164 4.92 -10.60 18.78
CA ASN A 164 3.67 -11.30 18.50
C ASN A 164 3.78 -12.33 17.38
N VAL A 165 4.39 -11.96 16.25
CA VAL A 165 4.46 -12.80 15.04
C VAL A 165 5.80 -13.51 14.86
N GLY A 166 6.74 -13.26 15.78
CA GLY A 166 8.10 -13.78 15.74
C GLY A 166 9.01 -13.00 14.80
N ASP A 167 10.25 -13.49 14.66
CA ASP A 167 11.25 -12.86 13.82
C ASP A 167 10.86 -12.91 12.33
N ARG A 168 10.70 -11.73 11.74
CA ARG A 168 10.46 -11.54 10.30
C ARG A 168 11.52 -10.59 9.74
N PRO A 169 12.25 -10.95 8.67
CA PRO A 169 13.30 -10.09 8.12
C PRO A 169 12.79 -8.68 7.83
N LEU A 170 11.70 -8.56 7.05
CA LEU A 170 11.11 -7.27 6.66
C LEU A 170 10.76 -6.40 7.87
N LEU A 171 10.17 -6.99 8.92
CA LEU A 171 9.79 -6.25 10.12
C LEU A 171 11.00 -5.68 10.87
N TRP A 172 12.07 -6.47 10.98
CA TRP A 172 13.34 -6.02 11.55
C TRP A 172 14.01 -4.95 10.68
N SER A 173 14.04 -5.13 9.36
CA SER A 173 14.56 -4.14 8.41
C SER A 173 13.80 -2.81 8.51
N THR A 174 12.46 -2.85 8.58
CA THR A 174 11.62 -1.66 8.72
C THR A 174 11.84 -0.96 10.06
N LEU A 175 11.99 -1.71 11.15
CA LEU A 175 12.35 -1.13 12.46
C LEU A 175 13.73 -0.45 12.39
N GLY A 176 14.73 -1.10 11.80
CA GLY A 176 16.06 -0.53 11.61
C GLY A 176 16.03 0.77 10.80
N GLN A 177 15.29 0.80 9.70
CA GLN A 177 15.12 2.01 8.88
C GLN A 177 14.41 3.15 9.64
N SER A 178 13.43 2.83 10.49
CA SER A 178 12.80 3.83 11.37
C SER A 178 13.82 4.41 12.35
N LEU A 179 14.58 3.56 13.04
CA LEU A 179 15.59 3.98 14.01
C LEU A 179 16.70 4.82 13.36
N MET A 180 17.12 4.48 12.14
CA MET A 180 18.07 5.28 11.35
C MET A 180 17.59 6.73 11.15
N LYS A 181 16.29 6.94 10.87
CA LYS A 181 15.78 8.29 10.64
C LYS A 181 15.82 9.18 11.88
N HIS A 182 15.79 8.59 13.07
CA HIS A 182 15.79 9.32 14.34
C HIS A 182 17.14 9.33 15.05
N GLY A 183 18.17 8.75 14.42
CA GLY A 183 19.53 8.77 14.94
C GLY A 183 19.83 7.71 15.99
N GLU A 184 18.97 6.72 16.14
CA GLU A 184 19.17 5.58 17.05
C GLU A 184 20.06 4.51 16.41
N TRP A 185 21.29 4.91 16.03
CA TRP A 185 22.20 4.11 15.20
C TRP A 185 22.56 2.76 15.81
N GLN A 186 22.74 2.72 17.13
CA GLN A 186 23.09 1.49 17.85
C GLN A 186 21.95 0.47 17.80
N GLU A 187 20.72 0.91 18.05
CA GLU A 187 19.55 0.03 17.97
C GLU A 187 19.22 -0.35 16.51
N ALA A 188 19.41 0.57 15.57
CA ALA A 188 19.26 0.29 14.14
C ALA A 188 20.23 -0.82 13.70
N SER A 189 21.50 -0.74 14.12
CA SER A 189 22.50 -1.79 13.85
C SER A 189 22.06 -3.17 14.37
N LEU A 190 21.49 -3.22 15.58
CA LEU A 190 20.95 -4.47 16.14
C LEU A 190 19.76 -5.00 15.33
N ALA A 191 18.85 -4.13 14.90
CA ALA A 191 17.70 -4.50 14.09
C ALA A 191 18.12 -5.06 12.72
N PHE A 192 19.05 -4.41 12.02
CA PHE A 192 19.55 -4.92 10.73
C PHE A 192 20.29 -6.26 10.89
N ARG A 193 21.09 -6.44 11.94
CA ARG A 193 21.72 -7.74 12.26
C ARG A 193 20.66 -8.83 12.50
N ALA A 194 19.56 -8.51 13.18
CA ALA A 194 18.45 -9.44 13.39
C ALA A 194 17.77 -9.81 12.06
N ALA A 195 17.56 -8.85 11.15
CA ALA A 195 17.03 -9.12 9.81
C ALA A 195 17.98 -10.04 9.00
N LEU A 196 19.27 -9.69 8.93
CA LEU A 196 20.30 -10.42 8.19
C LEU A 196 20.53 -11.83 8.71
N LYS A 197 20.36 -12.06 10.02
CA LYS A 197 20.41 -13.41 10.60
C LYS A 197 19.32 -14.33 10.04
N GLN A 198 18.16 -13.77 9.72
CA GLN A 198 17.03 -14.51 9.17
C GLN A 198 17.13 -14.65 7.66
N ARG A 199 17.57 -13.59 6.97
CA ARG A 199 17.73 -13.56 5.52
C ARG A 199 18.84 -12.59 5.12
N PRO A 200 19.94 -13.06 4.51
CA PRO A 200 20.90 -12.17 3.86
C PRO A 200 20.22 -11.30 2.81
N ASP A 201 20.41 -9.99 2.89
CA ASP A 201 19.80 -9.00 2.00
C ASP A 201 20.78 -7.84 1.77
N ALA A 202 21.00 -7.48 0.50
CA ALA A 202 22.00 -6.48 0.14
C ALA A 202 21.66 -5.08 0.67
N TYR A 203 20.38 -4.73 0.76
CA TYR A 203 19.95 -3.45 1.31
C TYR A 203 20.15 -3.40 2.82
N ASP A 204 19.85 -4.48 3.54
CA ASP A 204 20.08 -4.55 4.98
C ASP A 204 21.59 -4.50 5.33
N TYR A 205 22.45 -5.08 4.49
CA TYR A 205 23.91 -4.91 4.62
C TYR A 205 24.34 -3.46 4.45
N ALA A 206 23.81 -2.76 3.43
CA ALA A 206 24.13 -1.36 3.19
C ALA A 206 23.65 -0.47 4.35
N TRP A 207 22.42 -0.67 4.81
CA TRP A 207 21.87 0.05 5.96
C TRP A 207 22.66 -0.21 7.25
N LEU A 208 23.08 -1.45 7.49
CA LEU A 208 23.92 -1.78 8.64
C LEU A 208 25.29 -1.10 8.55
N ALA A 209 25.90 -1.06 7.36
CA ALA A 209 27.17 -0.35 7.15
C ALA A 209 27.03 1.15 7.46
N ASP A 210 25.95 1.78 7.00
CA ASP A 210 25.70 3.20 7.24
C ASP A 210 25.45 3.48 8.75
N ALA A 211 24.75 2.59 9.45
CA ALA A 211 24.61 2.66 10.90
C ALA A 211 25.97 2.56 11.62
N LEU A 212 26.85 1.66 11.17
CA LEU A 212 28.18 1.46 11.74
C LEU A 212 29.12 2.64 11.49
N ASP A 213 29.03 3.30 10.33
CA ASP A 213 29.78 4.53 10.07
C ASP A 213 29.36 5.66 11.00
N ARG A 214 28.05 5.81 11.27
CA ARG A 214 27.52 6.77 12.26
C ARG A 214 27.98 6.47 13.68
N LEU A 215 28.31 5.21 13.97
CA LEU A 215 28.88 4.74 15.24
C LEU A 215 30.41 4.79 15.26
N HIS A 216 31.06 5.33 14.23
CA HIS A 216 32.52 5.38 14.07
C HIS A 216 33.20 3.99 14.08
N LYS A 217 32.59 3.01 13.42
CA LYS A 217 33.11 1.63 13.26
C LYS A 217 33.40 1.31 11.78
N PRO A 218 34.37 1.98 11.15
CA PRO A 218 34.59 1.92 9.71
C PRO A 218 35.02 0.54 9.20
N GLU A 219 35.77 -0.24 9.99
CA GLU A 219 36.21 -1.59 9.60
C GLU A 219 35.03 -2.56 9.50
N GLU A 220 34.12 -2.53 10.49
CA GLU A 220 32.89 -3.33 10.45
C GLU A 220 31.98 -2.86 9.30
N ALA A 221 31.86 -1.55 9.08
CA ALA A 221 31.07 -1.01 7.97
C ALA A 221 31.61 -1.46 6.60
N ALA A 222 32.93 -1.44 6.41
CA ALA A 222 33.58 -1.91 5.19
C ALA A 222 33.33 -3.41 4.96
N ALA A 223 33.37 -4.22 6.02
CA ALA A 223 33.04 -5.64 5.95
C ALA A 223 31.59 -5.84 5.48
N MET A 224 30.62 -5.12 6.07
CA MET A 224 29.21 -5.23 5.68
C MET A 224 28.96 -4.81 4.23
N ARG A 225 29.62 -3.74 3.74
CA ARG A 225 29.53 -3.33 2.33
C ARG A 225 30.08 -4.40 1.39
N ARG A 226 31.24 -4.99 1.74
CA ARG A 226 31.84 -6.07 0.94
C ARG A 226 30.91 -7.28 0.89
N ASP A 227 30.37 -7.70 2.02
CA ASP A 227 29.49 -8.87 2.10
C ASP A 227 28.19 -8.63 1.31
N GLY A 228 27.61 -7.43 1.41
CA GLY A 228 26.46 -7.01 0.61
C GLY A 228 26.74 -6.98 -0.90
N LEU A 229 27.91 -6.49 -1.32
CA LEU A 229 28.34 -6.50 -2.72
C LEU A 229 28.55 -7.93 -3.24
N MET A 230 29.17 -8.80 -2.46
CA MET A 230 29.37 -10.19 -2.86
C MET A 230 28.03 -10.92 -3.05
N LEU A 231 27.03 -10.61 -2.22
CA LEU A 231 25.68 -11.16 -2.37
C LEU A 231 25.02 -10.74 -3.69
N THR A 232 25.15 -9.47 -4.11
CA THR A 232 24.57 -9.03 -5.39
C THR A 232 25.27 -9.63 -6.61
N LEU A 233 26.58 -9.86 -6.52
CA LEU A 233 27.36 -10.51 -7.57
C LEU A 233 27.03 -12.01 -7.70
N GLN A 234 26.79 -12.71 -6.59
CA GLN A 234 26.38 -14.12 -6.62
C GLN A 234 24.99 -14.32 -7.22
N ASN A 235 24.08 -13.37 -6.98
CA ASN A 235 22.71 -13.41 -7.51
C ASN A 235 22.61 -12.99 -8.99
N ASN A 236 23.67 -12.37 -9.54
CA ASN A 236 23.81 -12.06 -10.95
C ASN A 236 24.98 -12.90 -11.53
N PRO A 237 24.82 -14.22 -11.71
CA PRO A 237 25.83 -14.97 -12.43
C PRO A 237 25.95 -14.37 -13.83
N SER A 238 27.18 -13.97 -14.17
CA SER A 238 27.56 -13.46 -15.49
C SER A 238 26.88 -14.27 -16.58
N GLN A 239 26.04 -13.63 -17.40
CA GLN A 239 25.66 -14.17 -18.71
C GLN A 239 26.84 -14.07 -19.66
#